data_AF-A0A353XXR0-F1
#
_entry.id   AF-A0A353XXR0-F1
#
_cell.length_a   1.000
_cell.length_b   1.000
_cell.length_c   1.000
_cell.angle_alpha   90.00
_cell.angle_beta   90.00
_cell.angle_gamma   90.00
#
_symmetry.space_group_name_H-M   'P 1'
#
loop_
_entity.id
_entity.type
_entity.pdbx_description
1 polymer ?
#
loop_
_entity_poly.entity_id
_entity_poly.type
_entity_poly.pdbx_seq_one_letter_code
_entity_poly.pdbx_strand_id
1 'polypeptide(L)'
;MLKQCPLCPGKKMTLTRMSCECGKLHVEGEVQQPPLARLTGADRRLAEELVVCGGNLKTVAEHFEITYPTLRKRLDSVIRKLQDERRKDHLSIESILARMERGEMEMEEGIKRIGEIKGEL
;
A
#
# COMPACT_ATOMS: atom_id res chain seq x y z
N MET A 1 -4.95 8.78 9.31
CA MET A 1 -3.97 7.78 9.77
C MET A 1 -2.62 8.44 9.94
N LEU A 2 -2.04 8.35 11.14
CA LEU A 2 -0.67 8.76 11.41
C LEU A 2 0.26 7.76 10.72
N LYS A 3 0.99 8.21 9.68
CA LYS A 3 2.00 7.38 9.00
C LYS A 3 3.36 7.42 9.70
N GLN A 4 3.56 8.37 10.59
CA GLN A 4 4.80 8.59 11.35
C GLN A 4 4.49 8.72 12.83
N CYS A 5 5.42 8.24 13.64
CA CYS A 5 5.32 8.33 15.09
C CYS A 5 5.54 9.80 15.53
N PRO A 6 4.59 10.42 16.24
CA PRO A 6 4.75 11.79 16.72
C PRO A 6 5.84 11.92 17.81
N LEU A 7 6.28 10.81 18.39
CA LEU A 7 7.30 10.77 19.45
C LEU A 7 8.69 10.36 18.93
N CYS A 8 8.79 9.78 17.74
CA CYS A 8 10.05 9.30 17.17
C CYS A 8 10.24 9.88 15.77
N PRO A 9 11.07 10.94 15.63
CA PRO A 9 11.36 11.53 14.34
C PRO A 9 11.80 10.48 13.31
N GLY A 10 11.11 10.43 12.17
CA GLY A 10 11.44 9.52 11.06
C GLY A 10 10.97 8.08 11.19
N LYS A 11 10.41 7.64 12.32
CA LYS A 11 9.86 6.27 12.44
C LYS A 11 8.46 6.18 11.84
N LYS A 12 8.25 5.18 10.97
CA LYS A 12 6.93 4.87 10.39
C LYS A 12 6.08 4.12 11.39
N MET A 13 4.76 4.37 11.35
CA MET A 13 3.79 3.52 12.05
C MET A 13 3.33 2.40 11.12
N THR A 14 3.19 1.20 11.68
CA THR A 14 2.64 0.02 10.99
C THR A 14 1.29 -0.32 11.60
N LEU A 15 0.43 -0.94 10.80
CA LEU A 15 -0.85 -1.47 11.29
C LEU A 15 -0.57 -2.81 11.97
N THR A 16 -0.82 -2.90 13.27
CA THR A 16 -0.49 -4.10 14.07
C THR A 16 -1.70 -4.79 14.69
N ARG A 17 -2.89 -4.18 14.60
CA ARG A 17 -4.10 -4.71 15.24
C ARG A 17 -5.35 -4.40 14.45
N MET A 18 -6.17 -5.42 14.24
CA MET A 18 -7.55 -5.31 13.78
C MET A 18 -8.48 -5.72 14.92
N SER A 19 -9.63 -5.06 15.03
CA SER A 19 -10.63 -5.37 16.05
C SER A 19 -11.98 -5.60 15.38
N CYS A 20 -12.74 -6.61 15.82
CA CYS A 20 -14.15 -6.71 15.40
C CYS A 20 -14.93 -5.50 15.93
N GLU A 21 -15.99 -5.12 15.23
CA GLU A 21 -16.93 -4.09 15.69
C GLU A 21 -17.57 -4.46 17.04
N CYS A 22 -17.68 -5.76 17.31
CA CYS A 22 -18.19 -6.31 18.56
C CYS A 22 -17.27 -6.11 19.78
N GLY A 23 -16.02 -5.67 19.57
CA GLY A 23 -14.99 -5.51 20.61
C GLY A 23 -14.47 -6.82 21.24
N LYS A 24 -15.01 -7.99 20.88
CA LYS A 24 -14.67 -9.28 21.51
C LYS A 24 -13.48 -10.01 20.88
N LEU A 25 -13.14 -9.69 19.63
CA LEU A 25 -12.03 -10.29 18.90
C LEU A 25 -11.04 -9.20 18.51
N HIS A 26 -9.79 -9.44 18.89
CA HIS A 26 -8.65 -8.66 18.44
C HIS A 26 -7.66 -9.60 17.76
N VAL A 27 -7.24 -9.23 16.57
CA VAL A 27 -6.18 -9.92 15.84
C VAL A 27 -4.98 -9.00 15.84
N GLU A 28 -3.88 -9.46 16.44
CA GLU A 28 -2.62 -8.75 16.50
C GLU A 28 -1.59 -9.44 15.59
N GLY A 29 -0.81 -8.64 14.88
CA GLY A 29 0.18 -9.11 13.93
C GLY A 29 0.64 -7.98 13.03
N GLU A 30 1.85 -8.07 12.50
CA GLU A 30 2.32 -7.11 11.49
C GLU A 30 1.54 -7.32 10.19
N VAL A 31 0.80 -6.31 9.75
CA VAL A 31 0.04 -6.38 8.51
C VAL A 31 0.71 -5.53 7.45
N GLN A 32 1.11 -6.16 6.34
CA GLN A 32 1.57 -5.44 5.17
C GLN A 32 0.38 -4.88 4.40
N GLN A 33 0.35 -3.56 4.24
CA GLN A 33 -0.73 -2.90 3.49
C GLN A 33 -0.52 -3.10 1.98
N PRO A 34 -1.57 -3.26 1.16
CA PRO A 34 -1.41 -3.36 -0.30
C PRO A 34 -0.86 -2.06 -0.90
N PRO A 35 -0.22 -2.09 -2.09
CA PRO A 35 0.46 -0.94 -2.69
C PRO A 35 -0.37 0.35 -2.74
N LEU A 36 -1.65 0.24 -3.14
CA LEU A 36 -2.55 1.40 -3.18
C LEU A 36 -2.77 2.03 -1.80
N ALA A 37 -2.89 1.22 -0.75
CA ALA A 37 -3.09 1.72 0.62
C ALA A 37 -1.86 2.47 1.15
N ARG A 38 -0.66 2.17 0.62
CA ARG A 38 0.60 2.82 1.01
C ARG A 38 0.78 4.21 0.39
N LEU A 39 0.06 4.53 -0.69
CA LEU A 39 0.04 5.87 -1.30
C LEU A 39 -0.51 6.95 -0.34
N THR A 40 -0.25 8.23 -0.65
CA THR A 40 -0.80 9.33 0.16
C THR A 40 -2.33 9.39 0.05
N GLY A 41 -3.01 10.00 1.02
CA GLY A 41 -4.47 10.16 0.95
C GLY A 41 -4.93 10.87 -0.32
N ALA A 42 -4.18 11.89 -0.75
CA ALA A 42 -4.47 12.64 -1.97
C ALA A 42 -4.23 11.83 -3.26
N ASP A 43 -3.24 10.95 -3.27
CA ASP A 43 -2.96 10.05 -4.40
C ASP A 43 -4.01 8.92 -4.47
N ARG A 44 -4.43 8.38 -3.32
CA ARG A 44 -5.52 7.37 -3.25
C ARG A 44 -6.84 7.93 -3.72
N ARG A 45 -7.21 9.14 -3.28
CA ARG A 45 -8.43 9.81 -3.76
C ARG A 45 -8.43 10.00 -5.27
N LEU A 46 -7.28 10.32 -5.88
CA LEU A 46 -7.18 10.40 -7.33
C LEU A 46 -7.36 9.02 -8.00
N ALA A 47 -6.77 7.97 -7.44
CA ALA A 47 -6.94 6.60 -7.95
C ALA A 47 -8.40 6.12 -7.84
N GLU A 48 -9.06 6.41 -6.71
CA GLU A 48 -10.47 6.11 -6.47
C GLU A 48 -11.36 6.82 -7.51
N GLU A 49 -11.19 8.13 -7.68
CA GLU A 49 -11.97 8.91 -8.65
C GLU A 49 -11.75 8.44 -10.08
N LEU A 50 -10.50 8.09 -10.43
CA LEU A 50 -10.19 7.53 -11.74
C LEU A 50 -10.98 6.26 -12.04
N VAL A 51 -11.14 5.37 -11.05
CA VAL A 51 -11.93 4.14 -11.19
C VAL A 51 -13.42 4.47 -11.30
N VAL A 52 -13.94 5.37 -10.45
CA VAL A 52 -15.34 5.79 -10.48
C VAL A 52 -15.72 6.43 -11.82
N CYS A 53 -14.84 7.25 -12.39
CA CYS A 53 -15.03 7.86 -13.71
C CYS A 53 -14.73 6.91 -14.88
N GLY A 54 -14.49 5.61 -14.65
CA GLY A 54 -14.20 4.62 -15.70
C GLY A 54 -12.92 4.91 -16.49
N GLY A 55 -11.95 5.62 -15.89
CA GLY A 55 -10.72 6.03 -16.55
C GLY A 55 -10.83 7.32 -17.37
N ASN A 56 -11.99 7.99 -17.39
CA ASN A 56 -12.16 9.24 -18.14
C ASN A 56 -11.44 10.42 -17.45
N LEU A 57 -10.23 10.70 -17.91
CA LEU A 57 -9.39 11.78 -17.40
C LEU A 57 -10.02 13.18 -17.53
N LYS A 58 -10.93 13.41 -18.48
CA LYS A 58 -11.61 14.71 -18.58
C LYS A 58 -12.59 14.89 -17.42
N THR A 59 -13.42 13.88 -17.16
CA THR A 59 -14.37 13.88 -16.04
C THR A 59 -13.66 13.98 -14.70
N VAL A 60 -12.55 13.25 -14.53
CA VAL A 60 -11.74 13.38 -13.31
C VAL A 60 -11.19 14.81 -13.17
N ALA A 61 -10.72 15.42 -14.26
CA ALA A 61 -10.16 16.78 -14.21
C ALA A 61 -11.24 17.81 -13.80
N GLU A 62 -12.46 17.64 -14.29
CA GLU A 62 -13.64 18.43 -13.91
C GLU A 62 -13.96 18.26 -12.41
N HIS A 63 -14.01 17.03 -11.89
CA HIS A 63 -14.27 16.75 -10.47
C HIS A 63 -13.21 17.34 -9.53
N PHE A 64 -11.96 17.43 -9.98
CA PHE A 64 -10.87 18.05 -9.21
C PHE A 64 -10.70 19.55 -9.50
N GLU A 65 -11.53 20.14 -10.37
CA GLU A 65 -11.47 21.55 -10.78
C GLU A 65 -10.07 21.99 -11.28
N ILE A 66 -9.40 21.11 -12.03
CA ILE A 66 -8.07 21.37 -12.58
C ILE A 66 -8.03 21.14 -14.10
N THR A 67 -7.03 21.70 -14.75
CA THR A 67 -6.82 21.44 -16.19
C THR A 67 -6.36 20.00 -16.42
N TYR A 68 -6.72 19.44 -17.58
CA TYR A 68 -6.27 18.11 -17.99
C TYR A 68 -4.73 17.92 -17.91
N PRO A 69 -3.88 18.88 -18.35
CA PRO A 69 -2.43 18.75 -18.19
C PRO A 69 -1.98 18.63 -16.73
N THR A 70 -2.63 19.36 -15.81
CA THR A 70 -2.32 19.28 -14.37
C THR A 70 -2.72 17.93 -13.80
N LEU A 71 -3.92 17.44 -14.16
CA LEU A 71 -4.35 16.11 -13.76
C LEU A 71 -3.39 15.04 -14.27
N ARG A 72 -3.00 15.11 -15.55
CA ARG A 72 -2.12 14.12 -16.17
C ARG A 72 -0.77 14.05 -15.46
N LYS A 73 -0.14 15.18 -15.17
CA LYS A 73 1.11 15.22 -14.38
C LYS A 73 0.94 14.58 -13.01
N ARG A 74 -0.19 14.85 -12.34
CA ARG A 74 -0.48 14.26 -11.03
C ARG A 74 -0.69 12.74 -11.13
N LEU A 75 -1.42 12.27 -12.14
CA LEU A 75 -1.62 10.85 -12.39
C LEU A 75 -0.31 10.12 -12.70
N ASP A 76 0.55 10.70 -13.55
CA ASP A 76 1.86 10.12 -13.86
C ASP A 76 2.72 9.99 -12.57
N SER A 77 2.62 10.95 -11.65
CA SER A 77 3.27 10.86 -10.34
C SER A 77 2.70 9.71 -9.49
N VAL A 78 1.38 9.54 -9.46
CA VAL A 78 0.73 8.41 -8.75
C VAL A 78 1.17 7.07 -9.33
N ILE A 79 1.21 6.94 -10.65
CA ILE A 79 1.65 5.72 -11.35
C ILE A 79 3.09 5.37 -10.94
N ARG A 80 4.01 6.34 -10.96
CA ARG A 80 5.41 6.11 -10.54
C ARG A 80 5.51 5.65 -9.09
N LYS A 81 4.82 6.33 -8.17
CA LYS A 81 4.80 5.93 -6.75
C LYS A 81 4.27 4.50 -6.58
N LEU A 82 3.22 4.14 -7.31
CA LEU A 82 2.64 2.79 -7.24
C LEU A 82 3.59 1.74 -7.81
N GLN A 83 4.31 2.05 -8.90
CA GLN A 83 5.35 1.18 -9.44
C GLN A 83 6.50 0.99 -8.45
N ASP A 84 6.93 2.03 -7.75
CA ASP A 84 7.97 1.95 -6.72
C ASP A 84 7.52 1.09 -5.53
N GLU A 85 6.26 1.21 -5.10
CA GLU A 85 5.69 0.35 -4.06
C GLU A 85 5.67 -1.12 -4.49
N ARG A 86 5.32 -1.43 -5.73
CA ARG A 86 5.38 -2.81 -6.27
C ARG A 86 6.81 -3.34 -6.39
N ARG A 87 7.76 -2.47 -6.72
CA ARG A 87 9.19 -2.83 -6.77
C ARG A 87 9.70 -3.21 -5.38
N LYS A 88 9.32 -2.46 -4.35
CA LYS A 88 9.68 -2.79 -2.95
C LYS A 88 9.13 -4.14 -2.53
N ASP A 89 7.88 -4.43 -2.87
CA ASP A 89 7.27 -5.74 -2.59
C ASP A 89 8.05 -6.88 -3.25
N HIS A 90 8.47 -6.70 -4.51
CA HIS A 90 9.30 -7.69 -5.20
C HIS A 90 10.63 -7.94 -4.49
N LEU A 91 11.34 -6.87 -4.11
CA LEU A 91 12.60 -6.97 -3.36
C LEU A 91 12.39 -7.64 -1.98
N SER A 92 11.27 -7.38 -1.32
CA SER A 92 10.91 -8.05 -0.07
C SER A 92 10.70 -9.55 -0.27
N ILE A 93 10.03 -9.97 -1.35
CA ILE A 93 9.85 -11.39 -1.69
C ILE A 93 11.21 -12.06 -1.95
N GLU A 94 12.08 -11.44 -2.76
CA GLU A 94 13.43 -11.97 -3.02
C GLU A 94 14.24 -12.14 -1.72
N SER A 95 14.14 -11.16 -0.81
CA SER A 95 14.80 -11.24 0.50
C SER A 95 14.24 -12.38 1.36
N ILE A 96 12.93 -12.62 1.35
CA ILE A 96 12.30 -13.72 2.08
C ILE A 96 12.78 -15.07 1.54
N LEU A 97 12.76 -15.25 0.21
CA LEU A 97 13.22 -16.48 -0.45
C LEU A 97 14.69 -16.77 -0.10
N ALA A 98 15.56 -15.76 -0.20
CA ALA A 98 16.97 -15.92 0.13
C ALA A 98 17.21 -16.29 1.61
N ARG A 99 16.37 -15.80 2.53
CA ARG A 99 16.44 -16.17 3.96
C ARG A 99 15.98 -17.61 4.20
N MET A 100 14.96 -18.06 3.48
CA MET A 100 14.52 -19.47 3.51
C MET A 100 15.61 -20.40 2.99
N GLU A 101 16.27 -20.05 1.88
CA GLU A 101 17.38 -20.83 1.30
C GLU A 101 18.57 -20.98 2.26
N ARG A 102 18.84 -19.95 3.07
CA ARG A 102 19.90 -19.97 4.09
C ARG A 102 19.50 -20.65 5.41
N GLY A 103 18.25 -21.10 5.55
CA GLY A 103 17.74 -21.67 6.80
C GLY A 103 17.54 -20.64 7.92
N GLU A 104 17.46 -19.35 7.60
CA GLU A 104 17.22 -18.25 8.55
C GLU A 104 15.72 -17.97 8.78
N MET A 105 14.85 -18.71 8.08
CA MET A 105 13.40 -18.57 8.13
C MET A 105 12.75 -19.91 7.79
N GLU A 106 11.72 -20.27 8.57
CA GLU A 106 10.91 -21.46 8.31
C GLU A 106 10.05 -21.30 7.05
N MET A 107 9.86 -22.40 6.33
CA MET A 107 9.17 -22.37 5.04
C MET A 107 7.72 -21.90 5.15
N GLU A 108 7.01 -22.33 6.19
CA GLU A 108 5.63 -21.92 6.46
C GLU A 108 5.51 -20.41 6.72
N GLU A 109 6.43 -19.85 7.50
CA GLU A 109 6.49 -18.40 7.76
C GLU A 109 6.77 -17.61 6.48
N GLY A 110 7.70 -18.09 5.65
CA GLY A 110 8.06 -17.46 4.39
C GLY A 110 6.90 -17.45 3.38
N ILE A 111 6.21 -18.58 3.22
CA ILE A 111 5.03 -18.69 2.34
C ILE A 111 3.94 -17.73 2.79
N LYS A 112 3.65 -17.68 4.10
CA LYS A 112 2.63 -16.78 4.66
C LYS A 112 2.96 -15.32 4.34
N ARG A 113 4.19 -14.88 4.60
CA ARG A 113 4.62 -13.49 4.32
C ARG A 113 4.56 -13.15 2.83
N ILE A 114 4.94 -14.08 1.95
CA ILE A 114 4.82 -13.85 0.50
C ILE A 114 3.35 -13.72 0.08
N GLY A 115 2.45 -14.54 0.64
CA GLY A 115 1.01 -14.44 0.42
C GLY A 115 0.44 -13.08 0.85
N GLU A 116 0.85 -12.59 2.03
CA GLU A 116 0.47 -11.27 2.53
C GLU A 116 0.95 -10.14 1.60
N ILE A 117 2.19 -10.21 1.08
CA ILE A 117 2.73 -9.21 0.14
C ILE A 117 1.94 -9.19 -1.17
N LYS A 118 1.55 -10.36 -1.68
CA LYS A 118 0.77 -10.48 -2.92
C LYS A 118 -0.70 -10.12 -2.75
N GLY A 119 -1.19 -10.03 -1.51
CA GLY A 119 -2.60 -9.82 -1.21
C GLY A 119 -3.47 -11.05 -1.48
N GLU A 120 -2.90 -12.24 -1.30
CA GLU A 120 -3.58 -13.55 -1.47
C GLU A 120 -4.17 -14.07 -0.14
N LEU A 121 -3.93 -13.35 0.97
CA LEU A 121 -4.35 -13.64 2.35
C LEU A 121 -4.91 -12.35 2.98
#